data_AF-A0A2U1UXU3-F1
#
_entry.id   AF-A0A2U1UXU3-F1
#
_cell.length_a   1.000
_cell.length_b   1.000
_cell.length_c   1.000
_cell.angle_alpha   90.00
_cell.angle_beta   90.00
_cell.angle_gamma   90.00
#
_symmetry.space_group_name_H-M   'P 1'
#
loop_
_entity.id
_entity.type
_entity.pdbx_description
1 polymer ?
#
loop_
_entity_poly.entity_id
_entity_poly.type
_entity_poly.pdbx_seq_one_letter_code
_entity_poly.pdbx_strand_id
1 'polypeptide(L)'
;MLSAAQFQQLFPEAPEAHRSAFLASATALFHQAGLHARPARCHFFLAQLGHESEGLRRVEENLSYSAARLMQVWPARFPTLAAATPCARNPEALAERVYGGRMGNDRPGDGYRYRGRGYLQLTGRDAYRAVGALAGLPLEAQPELAASPQHALAVACGVWVWKALNPYCDAGDFTGLSRRINGGLVGLQDRFAWLARAQACLPWPGLEQVRAVQRLLRARGLYDGSIDGILGRRSLAGLAVLRAEAGLPPGGLDGAVLALLPAGDGAAPARAA
;
A
#
# COMPACT_ATOMS: atom_id res chain seq x y z
N MET A 1 1.35 -4.47 -17.09
CA MET A 1 0.50 -5.00 -16.00
C MET A 1 1.19 -6.17 -15.35
N LEU A 2 0.83 -6.48 -14.10
CA LEU A 2 1.45 -7.53 -13.30
C LEU A 2 1.12 -8.90 -13.92
N SER A 3 2.12 -9.62 -14.43
CA SER A 3 1.95 -10.98 -14.95
C SER A 3 1.72 -11.98 -13.81
N ALA A 4 1.22 -13.19 -14.12
CA ALA A 4 1.07 -14.24 -13.13
C ALA A 4 2.39 -14.60 -12.43
N ALA A 5 3.51 -14.58 -13.16
CA ALA A 5 4.84 -14.82 -12.61
C ALA A 5 5.28 -13.68 -11.66
N GLN A 6 5.05 -12.42 -12.04
CA GLN A 6 5.38 -11.28 -11.17
C GLN A 6 4.49 -11.24 -9.92
N PHE A 7 3.21 -11.61 -10.04
CA PHE A 7 2.33 -11.78 -8.90
C PHE A 7 2.85 -12.86 -7.96
N GLN A 8 3.22 -14.04 -8.48
CA GLN A 8 3.76 -15.13 -7.68
C GLN A 8 5.06 -14.74 -6.96
N GLN A 9 5.92 -13.96 -7.62
CA GLN A 9 7.15 -13.47 -7.01
C GLN A 9 6.85 -12.48 -5.86
N LEU A 10 5.84 -11.61 -6.03
CA LEU A 10 5.49 -10.58 -5.07
C LEU A 10 4.70 -11.15 -3.88
N PHE A 11 3.68 -11.96 -4.14
CA PHE A 11 2.78 -12.55 -3.15
C PHE A 11 2.82 -14.09 -3.22
N PRO A 12 3.95 -14.72 -2.87
CA PRO A 12 4.17 -16.15 -3.11
C PRO A 12 3.21 -17.07 -2.34
N GLU A 13 2.71 -16.60 -1.20
CA GLU A 13 1.81 -17.35 -0.33
C GLU A 13 0.36 -16.87 -0.41
N ALA A 14 0.00 -16.02 -1.38
CA ALA A 14 -1.37 -15.59 -1.55
C ALA A 14 -2.28 -16.79 -1.86
N PRO A 15 -3.46 -16.92 -1.22
CA PRO A 15 -4.39 -18.01 -1.53
C PRO A 15 -4.80 -17.99 -3.00
N GLU A 16 -4.94 -19.16 -3.63
CA GLU A 16 -5.19 -19.28 -5.08
C GLU A 16 -6.46 -18.54 -5.52
N ALA A 17 -7.52 -18.55 -4.71
CA ALA A 17 -8.74 -17.80 -5.01
C ALA A 17 -8.48 -16.28 -5.12
N HIS A 18 -7.65 -15.73 -4.22
CA HIS A 18 -7.25 -14.33 -4.25
C HIS A 18 -6.32 -14.03 -5.43
N ARG A 19 -5.35 -14.92 -5.72
CA ARG A 19 -4.46 -14.81 -6.88
C ARG A 19 -5.23 -14.77 -8.19
N SER A 20 -6.12 -15.74 -8.42
CA SER A 20 -6.91 -15.85 -9.65
C SER A 20 -7.81 -14.64 -9.85
N ALA A 21 -8.59 -14.26 -8.83
CA ALA A 21 -9.47 -13.09 -8.90
C ALA A 21 -8.71 -11.77 -9.08
N PHE A 22 -7.56 -11.62 -8.42
CA PHE A 22 -6.69 -10.45 -8.60
C PHE A 22 -6.22 -10.34 -10.05
N LEU A 23 -5.62 -11.40 -10.60
CA LEU A 23 -5.07 -11.39 -11.96
C LEU A 23 -6.16 -11.16 -13.02
N ALA A 24 -7.37 -11.71 -12.80
CA ALA A 24 -8.49 -11.55 -13.71
C ALA A 24 -8.99 -10.09 -13.83
N SER A 25 -8.83 -9.27 -12.77
CA SER A 25 -9.42 -7.93 -12.69
C SER A 25 -8.41 -6.78 -12.59
N ALA A 26 -7.13 -7.07 -12.29
CA ALA A 26 -6.10 -6.07 -12.01
C ALA A 26 -5.95 -5.06 -13.13
N THR A 27 -6.00 -5.51 -14.38
CA THR A 27 -5.90 -4.66 -15.56
C THR A 27 -6.89 -3.51 -15.53
N ALA A 28 -8.19 -3.85 -15.48
CA ALA A 28 -9.27 -2.89 -15.54
C ALA A 28 -9.28 -2.00 -14.29
N LEU A 29 -9.12 -2.60 -13.11
CA LEU A 29 -9.15 -1.87 -11.84
C LEU A 29 -7.97 -0.90 -11.68
N PHE A 30 -6.77 -1.26 -12.16
CA PHE A 30 -5.61 -0.36 -12.14
C PHE A 30 -5.78 0.81 -13.12
N HIS A 31 -6.53 0.60 -14.21
CA HIS A 31 -6.94 1.68 -15.09
C HIS A 31 -7.91 2.63 -14.39
N GLN A 32 -8.98 2.11 -13.82
CA GLN A 32 -10.00 2.88 -13.12
C GLN A 32 -9.44 3.68 -11.94
N ALA A 33 -8.50 3.12 -11.17
CA ALA A 33 -7.86 3.81 -10.05
C ALA A 33 -6.68 4.72 -10.46
N GLY A 34 -6.34 4.78 -11.76
CA GLY A 34 -5.22 5.58 -12.27
C GLY A 34 -3.83 5.08 -11.86
N LEU A 35 -3.70 3.82 -11.44
CA LEU A 35 -2.46 3.19 -10.99
C LEU A 35 -1.49 2.90 -12.14
N HIS A 36 -2.03 2.65 -13.35
CA HIS A 36 -1.26 2.44 -14.57
C HIS A 36 -0.51 3.69 -15.06
N ALA A 37 -0.96 4.89 -14.67
CA ALA A 37 -0.47 6.15 -15.23
C ALA A 37 0.99 6.47 -14.84
N ARG A 38 1.44 5.99 -13.68
CA ARG A 38 2.85 6.08 -13.25
C ARG A 38 3.27 4.82 -12.50
N PRO A 39 4.48 4.29 -12.75
CA PRO A 39 4.98 3.10 -12.06
C PRO A 39 4.96 3.21 -10.54
N ALA A 40 5.34 4.37 -9.99
CA ALA A 40 5.33 4.62 -8.55
C ALA A 40 3.95 4.43 -7.90
N ARG A 41 2.86 4.73 -8.62
CA ARG A 41 1.49 4.49 -8.11
C ARG A 41 1.24 3.00 -7.94
N CYS A 42 1.58 2.20 -8.94
CA CYS A 42 1.46 0.74 -8.89
C CYS A 42 2.36 0.13 -7.81
N HIS A 43 3.64 0.55 -7.75
CA HIS A 43 4.59 0.06 -6.73
C HIS A 43 4.11 0.38 -5.31
N PHE A 44 3.69 1.62 -5.05
CA PHE A 44 3.22 2.03 -3.73
C PHE A 44 1.94 1.29 -3.37
N PHE A 45 0.99 1.17 -4.30
CA PHE A 45 -0.25 0.43 -4.09
C PHE A 45 0.03 -1.02 -3.67
N LEU A 46 0.82 -1.74 -4.46
CA LEU A 46 1.16 -3.14 -4.21
C LEU A 46 1.95 -3.33 -2.92
N ALA A 47 2.85 -2.41 -2.59
CA ALA A 47 3.60 -2.44 -1.34
C ALA A 47 2.67 -2.32 -0.12
N GLN A 48 1.69 -1.42 -0.21
CA GLN A 48 0.70 -1.23 0.85
C GLN A 48 -0.21 -2.45 0.96
N LEU A 49 -0.67 -3.03 -0.16
CA LEU A 49 -1.43 -4.29 -0.11
C LEU A 49 -0.63 -5.38 0.60
N GLY A 50 0.63 -5.57 0.22
CA GLY A 50 1.51 -6.57 0.82
C GLY A 50 1.64 -6.41 2.33
N HIS A 51 1.87 -5.19 2.80
CA HIS A 51 1.97 -4.93 4.24
C HIS A 51 0.63 -5.13 4.97
N GLU A 52 -0.44 -4.49 4.51
CA GLU A 52 -1.74 -4.45 5.21
C GLU A 52 -2.45 -5.81 5.27
N SER A 53 -2.11 -6.73 4.37
CA SER A 53 -2.76 -8.04 4.26
C SER A 53 -1.81 -9.22 4.47
N GLU A 54 -0.59 -8.96 4.96
CA GLU A 54 0.47 -9.95 5.09
C GLU A 54 0.68 -10.76 3.79
N GLY A 55 0.79 -10.06 2.66
CA GLY A 55 0.93 -10.68 1.34
C GLY A 55 -0.36 -11.30 0.81
N LEU A 56 -1.51 -10.63 1.02
CA LEU A 56 -2.86 -11.05 0.62
C LEU A 56 -3.39 -12.28 1.35
N ARG A 57 -2.74 -12.70 2.44
CA ARG A 57 -3.15 -13.86 3.26
C ARG A 57 -4.22 -13.50 4.30
N ARG A 58 -4.26 -12.24 4.72
CA ARG A 58 -5.23 -11.74 5.69
C ARG A 58 -6.10 -10.66 5.07
N VAL A 59 -7.40 -10.94 5.04
CA VAL A 59 -8.42 -10.03 4.49
C VAL A 59 -9.49 -9.68 5.52
N GLU A 60 -9.33 -10.13 6.76
CA GLU A 60 -10.15 -9.72 7.90
C GLU A 60 -9.25 -9.57 9.13
N GLU A 61 -9.55 -8.59 9.97
CA GLU A 61 -8.90 -8.47 11.28
C GLU A 61 -9.32 -9.60 12.23
N ASN A 62 -8.40 -10.01 13.11
CA ASN A 62 -8.71 -10.93 14.20
C ASN A 62 -8.95 -10.13 15.48
N LEU A 63 -10.17 -10.23 16.01
CA LEU A 63 -10.60 -9.55 17.24
C LEU A 63 -10.74 -10.49 18.43
N SER A 64 -10.10 -11.67 18.41
CA SER A 64 -10.11 -12.65 19.50
C SER A 64 -8.84 -12.57 20.34
N TYR A 65 -8.80 -11.63 21.29
CA TYR A 65 -7.67 -11.43 22.20
C TYR A 65 -7.96 -11.92 23.62
N SER A 66 -6.93 -12.33 24.37
CA SER A 66 -7.08 -12.53 25.81
C SER A 66 -7.22 -11.19 26.53
N ALA A 67 -7.81 -11.19 27.73
CA ALA A 67 -7.98 -9.98 28.53
C ALA A 67 -6.64 -9.27 28.79
N ALA A 68 -5.59 -10.03 29.15
CA ALA A 68 -4.25 -9.50 29.33
C ALA A 68 -3.69 -8.84 28.06
N ARG A 69 -3.94 -9.43 26.89
CA ARG A 69 -3.48 -8.86 25.62
C ARG A 69 -4.26 -7.60 25.25
N LEU A 70 -5.57 -7.54 25.55
CA LEU A 70 -6.38 -6.33 25.34
C LEU A 70 -5.82 -5.13 26.11
N MET A 71 -5.39 -5.34 27.35
CA MET A 71 -4.78 -4.29 28.17
C MET A 71 -3.44 -3.79 27.58
N GLN A 72 -2.70 -4.65 26.87
CA GLN A 72 -1.46 -4.27 26.20
C GLN A 72 -1.69 -3.54 24.88
N VAL A 73 -2.68 -3.98 24.09
CA VAL A 73 -2.96 -3.43 22.75
C VAL A 73 -3.73 -2.11 22.85
N TRP A 74 -4.67 -2.00 23.80
CA TRP A 74 -5.46 -0.79 24.03
C TRP A 74 -5.50 -0.41 25.52
N PRO A 75 -4.36 -0.02 26.12
CA PRO A 75 -4.28 0.28 27.56
C PRO A 75 -5.25 1.39 28.00
N ALA A 76 -5.49 2.39 27.15
CA ALA A 76 -6.43 3.46 27.43
C ALA A 76 -7.91 3.00 27.44
N ARG A 77 -8.26 1.96 26.66
CA ARG A 77 -9.64 1.43 26.59
C ARG A 77 -9.90 0.33 27.61
N PHE A 78 -8.84 -0.41 27.96
CA PHE A 78 -8.83 -1.54 28.87
C PHE A 78 -7.73 -1.36 29.94
N PRO A 79 -7.87 -0.41 30.87
CA PRO A 79 -6.85 -0.16 31.89
C PRO A 79 -6.79 -1.24 32.98
N THR A 80 -7.85 -2.06 33.11
CA THR A 80 -7.97 -3.09 34.15
C THR A 80 -8.46 -4.41 33.56
N LEU A 81 -8.18 -5.51 34.25
CA LEU A 81 -8.68 -6.83 33.87
C LEU A 81 -10.21 -6.85 33.84
N ALA A 82 -10.87 -6.23 34.82
CA ALA A 82 -12.33 -6.12 34.88
C ALA A 82 -12.92 -5.42 33.65
N ALA A 83 -12.27 -4.37 33.14
CA ALA A 83 -12.70 -3.70 31.91
C ALA A 83 -12.44 -4.54 30.65
N ALA A 84 -11.39 -5.36 30.64
CA ALA A 84 -10.99 -6.19 29.51
C ALA A 84 -11.79 -7.50 29.38
N THR A 85 -12.14 -8.13 30.51
CA THR A 85 -12.80 -9.45 30.55
C THR A 85 -14.04 -9.57 29.66
N PRO A 86 -14.97 -8.59 29.62
CA PRO A 86 -16.15 -8.69 28.75
C PRO A 86 -15.83 -8.77 27.25
N CYS A 87 -14.68 -8.23 26.82
CA CYS A 87 -14.23 -8.22 25.42
C CYS A 87 -13.24 -9.35 25.11
N ALA A 88 -12.80 -10.11 26.11
CA ALA A 88 -11.80 -11.16 25.93
C ALA A 88 -12.39 -12.35 25.18
N ARG A 89 -11.72 -12.79 24.10
CA ARG A 89 -12.17 -13.85 23.20
C ARG A 89 -13.59 -13.62 22.66
N ASN A 90 -14.05 -12.37 22.66
CA ASN A 90 -15.36 -11.95 22.20
C ASN A 90 -15.21 -10.86 21.12
N PRO A 91 -15.05 -11.26 19.84
CA PRO A 91 -14.85 -10.34 18.73
C PRO A 91 -15.93 -9.28 18.60
N GLU A 92 -17.19 -9.63 18.83
CA GLU A 92 -18.32 -8.71 18.69
C GLU A 92 -18.29 -7.62 19.76
N ALA A 93 -18.14 -8.01 21.03
CA ALA A 93 -18.03 -7.07 22.13
C ALA A 93 -16.78 -6.18 22.00
N LEU A 94 -15.65 -6.76 21.56
CA LEU A 94 -14.44 -5.99 21.31
C LEU A 94 -14.62 -4.98 20.18
N ALA A 95 -15.17 -5.40 19.04
CA ALA A 95 -15.40 -4.53 17.89
C ALA A 95 -16.34 -3.38 18.25
N GLU A 96 -17.43 -3.68 18.97
CA GLU A 96 -18.36 -2.66 19.44
C GLU A 96 -17.66 -1.67 20.38
N ARG A 97 -16.83 -2.17 21.31
CA ARG A 97 -16.07 -1.33 22.24
C ARG A 97 -15.03 -0.42 21.54
N VAL A 98 -14.44 -0.88 20.44
CA VAL A 98 -13.38 -0.16 19.72
C VAL A 98 -13.94 0.79 18.67
N TYR A 99 -14.94 0.33 17.90
CA TYR A 99 -15.46 0.98 16.70
C TYR A 99 -16.89 1.52 16.82
N GLY A 100 -17.67 1.13 17.83
CA GLY A 100 -19.02 1.67 18.07
C GLY A 100 -19.01 3.18 18.30
N GLY A 101 -20.02 3.88 17.78
CA GLY A 101 -20.16 5.34 17.87
C GLY A 101 -19.17 6.13 17.03
N ARG A 102 -18.49 5.51 16.06
CA ARG A 102 -17.42 6.11 15.24
C ARG A 102 -17.56 5.76 13.77
N MET A 103 -17.09 6.61 12.86
CA MET A 103 -17.01 6.31 11.42
C MET A 103 -18.35 5.86 10.82
N GLY A 104 -19.45 6.45 11.30
CA GLY A 104 -20.82 6.12 10.89
C GLY A 104 -21.43 4.89 11.58
N ASN A 105 -20.71 4.23 12.51
CA ASN A 105 -21.24 3.12 13.30
C ASN A 105 -22.16 3.66 14.41
N ASP A 106 -23.40 3.97 14.06
CA ASP A 106 -24.38 4.62 14.92
C ASP A 106 -25.44 3.66 15.49
N ARG A 107 -25.45 2.40 15.06
CA ARG A 107 -26.36 1.36 15.55
C ARG A 107 -25.63 0.28 16.36
N PRO A 108 -26.30 -0.34 17.34
CA PRO A 108 -25.76 -1.50 18.03
C PRO A 108 -25.30 -2.60 17.05
N GLY A 109 -24.07 -3.09 17.23
CA GLY A 109 -23.49 -4.14 16.38
C GLY A 109 -22.79 -3.62 15.14
N ASP A 110 -22.88 -2.32 14.82
CA ASP A 110 -22.17 -1.74 13.70
C ASP A 110 -20.65 -1.85 13.86
N GLY A 111 -20.14 -1.81 15.10
CA GLY A 111 -18.71 -1.96 15.36
C GLY A 111 -18.16 -3.28 14.80
N TYR A 112 -18.89 -4.39 14.97
CA TYR A 112 -18.50 -5.69 14.43
C TYR A 112 -18.88 -5.88 12.96
N ARG A 113 -20.05 -5.37 12.57
CA ARG A 113 -20.55 -5.47 11.19
C ARG A 113 -19.58 -4.82 10.20
N TYR A 114 -19.07 -3.63 10.54
CA TYR A 114 -18.13 -2.84 9.73
C TYR A 114 -16.71 -2.85 10.29
N ARG A 115 -16.29 -3.98 10.86
CA ARG A 115 -14.88 -4.26 11.22
C ARG A 115 -13.96 -4.26 9.99
N GLY A 116 -12.65 -4.18 10.23
CA GLY A 116 -11.58 -4.17 9.23
C GLY A 116 -11.59 -5.37 8.29
N ARG A 117 -11.74 -5.10 6.99
CA ARG A 117 -11.66 -6.12 5.91
C ARG A 117 -10.93 -5.65 4.65
N GLY A 118 -10.59 -6.61 3.80
CA GLY A 118 -9.93 -6.42 2.52
C GLY A 118 -8.45 -6.09 2.64
N TYR A 119 -7.80 -5.90 1.49
CA TYR A 119 -6.34 -5.75 1.43
C TYR A 119 -5.80 -4.45 2.04
N LEU A 120 -6.65 -3.47 2.34
CA LEU A 120 -6.27 -2.17 2.93
C LEU A 120 -7.11 -1.82 4.17
N GLN A 121 -7.64 -2.84 4.88
CA GLN A 121 -8.35 -2.70 6.17
C GLN A 121 -9.46 -1.62 6.16
N LEU A 122 -10.47 -1.80 5.30
CA LEU A 122 -11.67 -0.98 5.27
C LEU A 122 -12.46 -1.15 6.58
N THR A 123 -12.71 -0.05 7.31
CA THR A 123 -13.36 -0.07 8.63
C THR A 123 -14.36 1.09 8.77
N GLY A 124 -15.52 0.81 9.38
CA GLY A 124 -16.58 1.78 9.69
C GLY A 124 -17.61 1.96 8.57
N ARG A 125 -18.90 2.08 8.94
CA ARG A 125 -20.04 2.17 8.02
C ARG A 125 -19.84 3.23 6.93
N ASP A 126 -19.35 4.42 7.27
CA ASP A 126 -19.16 5.50 6.29
C ASP A 126 -18.14 5.12 5.22
N ALA A 127 -17.06 4.44 5.61
CA ALA A 127 -16.06 3.97 4.67
C ALA A 127 -16.62 2.85 3.78
N TYR A 128 -17.38 1.92 4.37
CA TYR A 128 -18.09 0.87 3.63
C TYR A 128 -19.04 1.44 2.59
N ARG A 129 -19.82 2.47 2.94
CA ARG A 129 -20.71 3.17 2.00
C ARG A 129 -19.93 3.86 0.88
N ALA A 130 -18.94 4.68 1.22
CA ALA A 130 -18.18 5.47 0.26
C ALA A 130 -17.36 4.60 -0.70
N VAL A 131 -16.64 3.60 -0.17
CA VAL A 131 -15.83 2.68 -0.97
C VAL A 131 -16.71 1.72 -1.75
N GLY A 132 -17.86 1.30 -1.20
CA GLY A 132 -18.85 0.52 -1.94
C GLY A 132 -19.32 1.22 -3.21
N ALA A 133 -19.66 2.51 -3.11
CA ALA A 133 -20.03 3.31 -4.28
C ALA A 133 -18.92 3.40 -5.33
N LEU A 134 -17.66 3.60 -4.91
CA LEU A 134 -16.51 3.65 -5.82
C LEU A 134 -16.18 2.30 -6.47
N ALA A 135 -16.39 1.20 -5.74
CA ALA A 135 -16.15 -0.16 -6.21
C ALA A 135 -17.35 -0.74 -6.98
N GLY A 136 -18.50 -0.07 -7.00
CA GLY A 136 -19.74 -0.59 -7.58
C GLY A 136 -20.33 -1.78 -6.81
N LEU A 137 -20.15 -1.81 -5.49
CA LEU A 137 -20.52 -2.93 -4.62
C LEU A 137 -21.44 -2.46 -3.48
N PRO A 138 -22.42 -3.27 -3.05
CA PRO A 138 -23.35 -2.92 -1.98
C PRO A 138 -22.73 -3.14 -0.59
N LEU A 139 -21.52 -2.64 -0.34
CA LEU A 139 -20.73 -2.96 0.86
C LEU A 139 -21.38 -2.52 2.19
N GLU A 140 -22.22 -1.49 2.20
CA GLU A 140 -22.96 -1.12 3.41
C GLU A 140 -24.00 -2.19 3.81
N ALA A 141 -24.63 -2.81 2.80
CA ALA A 141 -25.61 -3.88 2.98
C ALA A 141 -24.96 -5.26 3.12
N GLN A 142 -23.83 -5.49 2.44
CA GLN A 142 -23.10 -6.76 2.35
C GLN A 142 -21.60 -6.55 2.63
N PRO A 143 -21.21 -6.22 3.88
CA PRO A 143 -19.83 -5.85 4.23
C PRO A 143 -18.81 -7.00 4.05
N GLU A 144 -19.26 -8.25 4.10
CA GLU A 144 -18.45 -9.45 3.86
C GLU A 144 -17.83 -9.50 2.46
N LEU A 145 -18.46 -8.84 1.46
CA LEU A 145 -17.89 -8.73 0.11
C LEU A 145 -16.52 -8.03 0.12
N ALA A 146 -16.21 -7.19 1.11
CA ALA A 146 -14.91 -6.55 1.20
C ALA A 146 -13.74 -7.53 1.41
N ALA A 147 -14.01 -8.72 1.96
CA ALA A 147 -13.03 -9.78 2.15
C ALA A 147 -13.07 -10.85 1.06
N SER A 148 -14.09 -10.86 0.19
CA SER A 148 -14.20 -11.91 -0.82
C SER A 148 -13.09 -11.80 -1.86
N PRO A 149 -12.53 -12.93 -2.32
CA PRO A 149 -11.48 -12.92 -3.34
C PRO A 149 -11.85 -12.12 -4.60
N GLN A 150 -13.12 -12.23 -5.03
CA GLN A 150 -13.65 -11.60 -6.23
C GLN A 150 -13.69 -10.07 -6.15
N HIS A 151 -13.72 -9.50 -4.94
CA HIS A 151 -13.97 -8.08 -4.75
C HIS A 151 -12.87 -7.36 -3.97
N ALA A 152 -12.04 -8.06 -3.21
CA ALA A 152 -11.01 -7.46 -2.36
C ALA A 152 -10.09 -6.48 -3.12
N LEU A 153 -9.76 -6.75 -4.39
CA LEU A 153 -8.96 -5.83 -5.21
C LEU A 153 -9.73 -4.56 -5.61
N ALA A 154 -11.01 -4.69 -5.99
CA ALA A 154 -11.86 -3.56 -6.33
C ALA A 154 -12.06 -2.67 -5.09
N VAL A 155 -12.27 -3.27 -3.92
CA VAL A 155 -12.35 -2.56 -2.64
C VAL A 155 -11.04 -1.85 -2.32
N ALA A 156 -9.88 -2.49 -2.50
CA ALA A 156 -8.58 -1.85 -2.28
C ALA A 156 -8.36 -0.65 -3.23
N CYS A 157 -8.75 -0.78 -4.50
CA CYS A 157 -8.73 0.33 -5.46
C CYS A 157 -9.69 1.45 -5.04
N GLY A 158 -10.89 1.12 -4.56
CA GLY A 158 -11.85 2.07 -4.02
C GLY A 158 -11.34 2.82 -2.79
N VAL A 159 -10.70 2.13 -1.84
CA VAL A 159 -10.00 2.75 -0.68
C VAL A 159 -8.92 3.72 -1.17
N TRP A 160 -8.15 3.31 -2.19
CA TRP A 160 -7.06 4.11 -2.74
C TRP A 160 -7.53 5.43 -3.33
N VAL A 161 -8.62 5.37 -4.11
CA VAL A 161 -9.27 6.55 -4.69
C VAL A 161 -9.90 7.42 -3.59
N TRP A 162 -10.66 6.81 -2.67
CA TRP A 162 -11.35 7.50 -1.58
C TRP A 162 -10.38 8.29 -0.68
N LYS A 163 -9.21 7.72 -0.38
CA LYS A 163 -8.17 8.40 0.42
C LYS A 163 -7.32 9.39 -0.38
N ALA A 164 -7.52 9.50 -1.70
CA ALA A 164 -6.77 10.34 -2.63
C ALA A 164 -5.25 10.10 -2.56
N LEU A 165 -4.82 8.86 -2.80
CA LEU A 165 -3.43 8.45 -2.56
C LEU A 165 -2.47 8.68 -3.74
N ASN A 166 -2.98 8.80 -4.96
CA ASN A 166 -2.15 9.04 -6.17
C ASN A 166 -1.21 10.27 -6.08
N PRO A 167 -1.63 11.44 -5.54
CA PRO A 167 -0.74 12.59 -5.41
C PRO A 167 0.52 12.33 -4.56
N TYR A 168 0.43 11.46 -3.55
CA TYR A 168 1.60 11.08 -2.75
C TYR A 168 2.58 10.24 -3.57
N CYS A 169 2.08 9.32 -4.40
CA CYS A 169 2.90 8.54 -5.31
C CYS A 169 3.61 9.42 -6.34
N ASP A 170 2.89 10.38 -6.92
CA ASP A 170 3.46 11.32 -7.91
C ASP A 170 4.51 12.24 -7.27
N ALA A 171 4.36 12.53 -5.98
CA ALA A 171 5.35 13.24 -5.20
C ALA A 171 6.55 12.39 -4.78
N GLY A 172 6.45 11.05 -4.84
CA GLY A 172 7.38 10.10 -4.23
C GLY A 172 7.33 10.08 -2.70
N ASP A 173 6.24 10.53 -2.09
CA ASP A 173 6.09 10.63 -0.63
C ASP A 173 5.49 9.34 -0.05
N PHE A 174 6.30 8.28 0.00
CA PHE A 174 5.87 6.98 0.52
C PHE A 174 5.58 7.00 2.02
N THR A 175 6.33 7.80 2.78
CA THR A 175 6.14 7.97 4.22
C THR A 175 4.84 8.71 4.52
N GLY A 176 4.56 9.81 3.82
CA GLY A 176 3.29 10.53 3.91
C GLY A 176 2.11 9.67 3.47
N LEU A 177 2.28 8.87 2.40
CA LEU A 177 1.27 7.90 1.97
C LEU A 177 0.98 6.87 3.07
N SER A 178 2.02 6.29 3.67
CA SER A 178 1.88 5.28 4.74
C SER A 178 1.14 5.86 5.95
N ARG A 179 1.45 7.11 6.33
CA ARG A 179 0.75 7.85 7.38
C ARG A 179 -0.72 8.09 7.02
N ARG A 180 -1.03 8.41 5.76
CA ARG A 180 -2.39 8.66 5.28
C ARG A 180 -3.26 7.39 5.31
N ILE A 181 -2.68 6.22 5.03
CA ILE A 181 -3.37 4.93 5.12
C ILE A 181 -3.65 4.57 6.59
N ASN A 182 -2.63 4.60 7.45
CA ASN A 182 -2.67 4.00 8.80
C ASN A 182 -2.93 4.97 9.96
N GLY A 183 -2.89 6.28 9.70
CA GLY A 183 -2.91 7.29 10.76
C GLY A 183 -1.60 7.39 11.57
N GLY A 184 -0.55 6.67 11.19
CA GLY A 184 0.73 6.62 11.88
C GLY A 184 1.86 6.01 11.05
N LEU A 185 3.05 5.84 11.64
CA LEU A 185 4.24 5.28 10.98
C LEU A 185 4.63 3.88 11.48
N VAL A 186 3.73 3.21 12.20
CA VAL A 186 3.96 1.83 12.65
C VAL A 186 4.09 0.92 11.42
N GLY A 187 5.10 0.05 11.43
CA GLY A 187 5.38 -0.87 10.31
C GLY A 187 6.09 -0.25 9.11
N LEU A 188 6.56 1.00 9.18
CA LEU A 188 7.14 1.70 8.02
C LEU A 188 8.33 0.96 7.37
N GLN A 189 9.21 0.35 8.16
CA GLN A 189 10.33 -0.43 7.61
C GLN A 189 9.86 -1.63 6.78
N ASP A 190 8.84 -2.36 7.26
CA ASP A 190 8.25 -3.48 6.51
C ASP A 190 7.58 -2.99 5.22
N ARG A 191 6.91 -1.83 5.25
CA ARG A 191 6.37 -1.20 4.03
C ARG A 191 7.45 -0.88 3.00
N PHE A 192 8.61 -0.40 3.44
CA PHE A 192 9.76 -0.18 2.54
C PHE A 192 10.32 -1.49 1.98
N ALA A 193 10.34 -2.56 2.78
CA ALA A 193 10.72 -3.88 2.28
C ALA A 193 9.74 -4.38 1.20
N TRP A 194 8.43 -4.21 1.42
CA TRP A 194 7.40 -4.49 0.41
C TRP A 194 7.55 -3.63 -0.84
N LEU A 195 7.90 -2.36 -0.69
CA LEU A 195 8.15 -1.47 -1.83
C LEU A 195 9.33 -1.94 -2.67
N ALA A 196 10.44 -2.32 -2.04
CA ALA A 196 11.60 -2.88 -2.72
C ALA A 196 11.23 -4.16 -3.50
N ARG A 197 10.41 -5.05 -2.92
CA ARG A 197 9.89 -6.25 -3.60
C ARG A 197 9.03 -5.89 -4.81
N ALA A 198 8.11 -4.94 -4.65
CA ALA A 198 7.23 -4.50 -5.74
C ALA A 198 8.02 -3.89 -6.91
N GLN A 199 9.03 -3.07 -6.61
CA GLN A 199 9.92 -2.47 -7.61
C GLN A 199 10.80 -3.50 -8.33
N ALA A 200 11.25 -4.54 -7.63
CA ALA A 200 11.99 -5.65 -8.23
C ALA A 200 11.12 -6.49 -9.18
N CYS A 201 9.85 -6.70 -8.84
CA CYS A 201 8.92 -7.51 -9.65
C CYS A 201 8.38 -6.77 -10.88
N LEU A 202 8.16 -5.46 -10.76
CA LEU A 202 7.65 -4.61 -11.84
C LEU A 202 8.76 -3.65 -12.30
N PRO A 203 9.69 -4.12 -13.16
CA PRO A 203 10.89 -3.39 -13.49
C PRO A 203 10.55 -2.08 -14.21
N TRP A 204 10.80 -1.00 -13.49
CA TRP A 204 10.89 0.39 -13.94
C TRP A 204 11.89 1.05 -13.01
N PRO A 205 12.91 1.73 -13.55
CA PRO A 205 14.34 1.42 -13.37
C PRO A 205 14.68 0.82 -12.01
N GLY A 206 15.50 -0.22 -12.00
CA GLY A 206 15.77 -1.03 -10.81
C GLY A 206 16.11 -0.18 -9.58
N LEU A 207 15.70 -0.64 -8.40
CA LEU A 207 15.90 0.08 -7.13
C LEU A 207 17.31 0.67 -6.97
N GLU A 208 18.36 -0.10 -7.31
CA GLU A 208 19.74 0.36 -7.25
C GLU A 208 20.11 1.36 -8.34
N GLN A 209 19.49 1.32 -9.53
CA GLN A 209 19.67 2.35 -10.55
C GLN A 209 19.09 3.68 -10.07
N VAL A 210 17.92 3.67 -9.43
CA VAL A 210 17.35 4.89 -8.85
C VAL A 210 18.24 5.42 -7.73
N ARG A 211 18.73 4.55 -6.84
CA ARG A 211 19.64 4.94 -5.75
C ARG A 211 20.96 5.48 -6.28
N ALA A 212 21.53 4.86 -7.31
CA ALA A 212 22.75 5.34 -7.96
C ALA A 212 22.53 6.74 -8.55
N VAL A 213 21.40 6.98 -9.21
CA VAL A 213 21.06 8.31 -9.70
C VAL A 213 20.85 9.30 -8.55
N GLN A 214 20.17 8.92 -7.47
CA GLN A 214 20.03 9.78 -6.28
C GLN A 214 21.40 10.12 -5.65
N ARG A 215 22.34 9.15 -5.59
CA ARG A 215 23.73 9.39 -5.15
C ARG A 215 24.45 10.36 -6.09
N LEU A 216 24.33 10.18 -7.40
CA LEU A 216 24.92 11.06 -8.41
C LEU A 216 24.36 12.49 -8.28
N LEU A 217 23.04 12.64 -8.20
CA LEU A 217 22.39 13.94 -8.04
C LEU A 217 22.85 14.63 -6.74
N ARG A 218 22.96 13.88 -5.65
CA ARG A 218 23.45 14.43 -4.37
C ARG A 218 24.92 14.86 -4.47
N ALA A 219 25.76 14.04 -5.09
CA ALA A 219 27.18 14.37 -5.29
C ALA A 219 27.36 15.65 -6.14
N ARG A 220 26.42 15.94 -7.03
CA ARG A 220 26.38 17.18 -7.83
C ARG A 220 25.65 18.35 -7.15
N GLY A 221 25.17 18.18 -5.91
CA GLY A 221 24.39 19.22 -5.23
C GLY A 221 22.98 19.45 -5.81
N LEU A 222 22.51 18.57 -6.70
CA LEU A 222 21.20 18.64 -7.37
C LEU A 222 20.08 17.96 -6.58
N TYR A 223 20.41 17.32 -5.45
CA TYR A 223 19.46 16.56 -4.64
C TYR A 223 19.88 16.50 -3.16
N ASP A 224 18.96 16.88 -2.28
CA ASP A 224 19.14 16.89 -0.81
C ASP A 224 18.30 15.83 -0.08
N GLY A 225 17.46 15.09 -0.81
CA GLY A 225 16.55 14.08 -0.25
C GLY A 225 17.23 12.73 0.00
N SER A 226 16.50 11.75 0.54
CA SER A 226 17.01 10.41 0.88
C SER A 226 17.43 9.58 -0.33
N ILE A 227 18.43 8.71 -0.17
CA ILE A 227 18.79 7.69 -1.17
C ILE A 227 17.96 6.44 -0.88
N ASP A 228 16.69 6.48 -1.25
CA ASP A 228 15.69 5.47 -0.91
C ASP A 228 15.30 4.60 -2.11
N GLY A 229 15.65 5.00 -3.33
CA GLY A 229 15.23 4.35 -4.57
C GLY A 229 13.82 4.75 -5.03
N ILE A 230 13.32 5.87 -4.53
CA ILE A 230 12.04 6.46 -4.93
C ILE A 230 12.27 7.72 -5.77
N LEU A 231 11.83 7.71 -7.02
CA LEU A 231 11.84 8.90 -7.89
C LEU A 231 10.71 9.87 -7.52
N GLY A 232 10.91 10.65 -6.46
CA GLY A 232 10.00 11.72 -6.06
C GLY A 232 10.24 13.05 -6.77
N ARG A 233 9.44 14.07 -6.44
CA ARG A 233 9.54 15.43 -7.03
C ARG A 233 10.96 15.99 -6.98
N ARG A 234 11.66 15.81 -5.86
CA ARG A 234 13.05 16.28 -5.68
C ARG A 234 14.02 15.54 -6.59
N SER A 235 13.93 14.21 -6.69
CA SER A 235 14.76 13.42 -7.60
C SER A 235 14.48 13.78 -9.06
N LEU A 236 13.21 14.00 -9.43
CA LEU A 236 12.82 14.43 -10.78
C LEU A 236 13.31 15.84 -11.11
N ALA A 237 13.28 16.77 -10.16
CA ALA A 237 13.83 18.11 -10.34
C ALA A 237 15.35 18.07 -10.55
N GLY A 238 16.08 17.36 -9.69
CA GLY A 238 17.52 17.15 -9.87
C GLY A 238 17.84 16.46 -11.20
N LEU A 239 17.01 15.49 -11.60
CA LEU A 239 17.17 14.81 -12.87
C LEU A 239 16.96 15.72 -14.08
N ALA A 240 15.98 16.62 -14.03
CA ALA A 240 15.76 17.60 -15.09
C ALA A 240 16.98 18.52 -15.27
N VAL A 241 17.60 18.96 -14.16
CA VAL A 241 18.83 19.76 -14.20
C VAL A 241 20.01 18.94 -14.74
N LEU A 242 20.21 17.72 -14.23
CA LEU A 242 21.27 16.81 -14.70
C LEU A 242 21.18 16.56 -16.21
N ARG A 243 19.96 16.37 -16.73
CA ARG A 243 19.73 16.20 -18.18
C ARG A 243 20.10 17.45 -18.96
N ALA A 244 19.69 18.63 -18.49
CA ALA A 244 20.02 19.90 -19.13
C ALA A 244 21.55 20.14 -19.16
N GLU A 245 22.25 19.88 -18.05
CA GLU A 245 23.72 19.97 -17.96
C GLU A 245 24.42 19.00 -18.91
N ALA A 246 23.84 17.82 -19.12
CA ALA A 246 24.35 16.79 -20.03
C ALA A 246 23.92 16.99 -21.50
N GLY A 247 23.16 18.04 -21.83
CA GLY A 247 22.64 18.28 -23.18
C GLY A 247 21.60 17.26 -23.65
N LEU A 248 20.95 16.55 -22.71
CA LEU A 248 19.92 15.56 -23.00
C LEU A 248 18.53 16.22 -23.12
N PRO A 249 17.64 15.71 -23.99
CA PRO A 249 16.28 16.23 -24.10
C PRO A 249 15.51 16.03 -22.79
N PRO A 250 14.46 16.85 -22.50
CA PRO A 250 13.60 16.67 -21.34
C PRO A 250 13.08 15.24 -21.24
N GLY A 251 13.15 14.64 -20.05
CA GLY A 251 12.81 13.24 -19.86
C GLY A 251 12.97 12.78 -18.41
N GLY A 252 12.65 11.50 -18.19
CA GLY A 252 12.76 10.84 -16.89
C GLY A 252 14.08 10.08 -16.73
N LEU A 253 14.07 9.05 -15.88
CA LEU A 253 15.20 8.12 -15.77
C LEU A 253 15.13 7.14 -16.95
N ASP A 254 16.14 7.21 -17.83
CA ASP A 254 16.30 6.39 -19.03
C ASP A 254 17.76 5.94 -19.19
N GLY A 255 18.06 5.20 -20.26
CA GLY A 255 19.42 4.72 -20.54
C GLY A 255 20.44 5.85 -20.68
N ALA A 256 20.04 7.03 -21.16
CA ALA A 256 20.94 8.17 -21.32
C ALA A 256 21.37 8.74 -19.96
N VAL A 257 20.45 8.83 -19.01
CA VAL A 257 20.79 9.21 -17.62
C VAL A 257 21.64 8.14 -16.94
N LEU A 258 21.31 6.86 -17.14
CA LEU A 258 22.08 5.76 -16.54
C LEU A 258 23.52 5.72 -17.04
N ALA A 259 23.77 6.14 -18.29
CA ALA A 259 25.11 6.27 -18.84
C ALA A 259 25.95 7.39 -18.19
N LEU A 260 25.33 8.29 -17.41
CA LEU A 260 26.03 9.32 -16.63
C LEU A 260 26.53 8.81 -15.27
N LEU A 261 26.15 7.58 -14.87
CA LEU A 261 26.60 6.99 -13.61
C LEU A 261 28.09 6.60 -13.69
N PRO A 262 28.85 6.69 -12.58
CA PRO A 262 30.21 6.18 -12.51
C PRO A 262 30.28 4.69 -12.87
N ALA A 263 31.39 4.24 -13.47
CA ALA A 263 31.57 2.83 -13.81
C ALA A 263 31.39 1.93 -12.57
N GLY A 264 30.42 1.00 -12.65
CA GLY A 264 30.06 0.08 -11.56
C GLY A 264 28.73 0.40 -10.86
N ASP A 265 28.22 1.64 -10.97
CA ASP A 265 26.92 2.03 -10.44
C ASP A 265 25.84 1.91 -11.53
N GLY A 266 24.84 1.03 -11.35
CA GLY A 266 23.65 0.96 -12.22
C GLY A 266 23.61 -0.14 -13.29
N ALA A 267 24.53 -1.11 -13.25
CA ALA A 267 24.47 -2.28 -14.12
C ALA A 267 23.09 -2.97 -14.00
N ALA A 268 22.42 -3.18 -15.13
CA ALA A 268 21.18 -3.97 -15.15
C ALA A 268 21.48 -5.38 -14.63
N PRO A 269 20.60 -6.00 -13.82
CA PRO A 269 20.77 -7.41 -13.48
C PRO A 269 20.81 -8.20 -14.80
N ALA A 270 21.85 -9.03 -14.96
CA ALA A 270 21.98 -9.90 -16.12
C ALA A 270 20.66 -10.67 -16.29
N ARG A 271 20.05 -10.56 -17.48
CA ARG A 271 18.88 -11.37 -17.82
C ARG A 271 19.32 -12.83 -17.72
N ALA A 272 18.80 -13.56 -16.74
CA ALA A 272 18.92 -15.01 -16.72
C ALA A 272 18.24 -15.54 -17.99
N ALA A 273 19.03 -16.24 -18.80
CA ALA A 273 18.58 -16.91 -20.02
C ALA A 273 17.70 -18.11 -19.69
#